data_AF-A0A8S4QIY0-F1
#
_entry.id   AF-A0A8S4QIY0-F1
#
_cell.length_a   1.000
_cell.length_b   1.000
_cell.length_c   1.000
_cell.angle_alpha   90.00
_cell.angle_beta   90.00
_cell.angle_gamma   90.00
#
_symmetry.space_group_name_H-M   'P 1'
#
loop_
_entity.id
_entity.type
_entity.pdbx_description
1 polymer ?
#
loop_
_entity_poly.entity_id
_entity_poly.type
_entity_poly.pdbx_seq_one_letter_code
_entity_poly.pdbx_strand_id
1 'polypeptide(L)'
;MWILLSRLEEKLKHVTKARSVLEKARLRNPKNPELWLESVRLERRAGCVEVAGGLLAKALQECPTAGRLWAEAIFMEARPQRKTKS
;
A
#
# COMPACT_ATOMS: atom_id res chain seq x y z
N MET A 1 14.79 -5.71 6.12
CA MET A 1 14.70 -7.12 5.65
C MET A 1 13.37 -7.44 4.94
N TRP A 2 12.20 -7.05 5.47
CA TRP A 2 10.89 -7.41 4.89
C TRP A 2 10.61 -6.91 3.48
N ILE A 3 11.01 -5.67 3.17
CA ILE A 3 10.82 -5.06 1.85
C ILE A 3 11.58 -5.84 0.77
N LEU A 4 12.80 -6.27 1.08
CA LEU A 4 13.62 -7.08 0.15
C LEU A 4 12.98 -8.44 -0.10
N LEU A 5 12.45 -9.09 0.93
CA LEU A 5 11.74 -10.36 0.80
C LEU A 5 10.48 -10.20 -0.06
N SER A 6 9.69 -9.14 0.15
CA SER A 6 8.53 -8.82 -0.69
C SER A 6 8.92 -8.63 -2.16
N ARG A 7 10.00 -7.89 -2.44
CA ARG A 7 10.49 -7.67 -3.81
C ARG A 7 11.02 -8.94 -4.47
N LEU A 8 11.61 -9.85 -3.69
CA LEU A 8 12.05 -11.16 -4.18
C LEU A 8 10.84 -12.00 -4.60
N GLU A 9 9.83 -12.10 -3.74
CA GLU A 9 8.59 -12.84 -4.05
C GLU A 9 7.83 -12.22 -5.23
N GLU A 10 7.84 -10.89 -5.36
CA GLU A 10 7.27 -10.18 -6.50
C GLU A 10 7.99 -10.56 -7.82
N LYS A 11 9.32 -10.62 -7.82
CA LYS A 11 10.11 -11.09 -8.98
C LYS A 11 9.80 -12.55 -9.35
N LEU A 12 9.49 -13.37 -8.36
CA LEU A 12 9.08 -14.76 -8.53
C LEU A 12 7.60 -14.92 -8.93
N LYS A 13 6.88 -13.80 -9.16
CA LYS A 13 5.43 -13.73 -9.42
C LYS A 13 4.56 -14.35 -8.31
N HIS A 14 5.12 -14.57 -7.12
CA HIS A 14 4.40 -15.08 -5.95
C HIS A 14 3.79 -13.95 -5.12
N VAL A 15 2.84 -13.22 -5.71
CA VAL A 15 2.20 -12.05 -5.07
C VAL A 15 1.49 -12.44 -3.76
N THR A 16 0.89 -13.63 -3.70
CA THR A 16 0.24 -14.16 -2.50
C THR A 16 1.21 -14.32 -1.33
N LYS A 17 2.39 -14.89 -1.57
CA LYS A 17 3.44 -15.01 -0.53
C LYS A 17 3.96 -13.64 -0.09
N ALA A 18 4.18 -12.74 -1.05
CA ALA A 18 4.60 -11.37 -0.75
C ALA A 18 3.58 -10.67 0.18
N ARG A 19 2.28 -10.85 -0.09
CA ARG A 19 1.20 -10.33 0.75
C ARG A 19 1.25 -10.89 2.18
N SER A 20 1.42 -12.20 2.33
CA SER A 20 1.52 -12.85 3.65
C SER A 20 2.74 -12.36 4.44
N VAL A 21 3.87 -12.14 3.75
CA VAL A 21 5.10 -11.61 4.34
C VAL A 21 4.87 -10.18 4.83
N LEU A 22 4.23 -9.34 4.02
CA LEU A 22 3.92 -7.95 4.39
C LEU A 22 2.87 -7.85 5.50
N GLU A 23 1.90 -8.78 5.57
CA GLU A 23 0.99 -8.89 6.71
C GLU A 23 1.72 -9.20 8.02
N LYS A 24 2.64 -10.18 8.00
CA LYS A 24 3.48 -10.49 9.16
C LYS A 24 4.35 -9.30 9.55
N ALA A 25 4.90 -8.58 8.57
CA ALA A 25 5.69 -7.38 8.82
C ALA A 25 4.87 -6.27 9.50
N ARG A 26 3.62 -6.06 9.07
CA ARG A 26 2.70 -5.09 9.66
C ARG A 26 2.26 -5.48 11.07
N LEU A 27 2.00 -6.77 11.33
CA LEU A 27 1.72 -7.26 12.69
C LEU A 27 2.89 -7.03 13.65
N ARG A 28 4.12 -7.23 13.16
CA ARG A 28 5.33 -7.03 13.98
C ARG A 28 5.65 -5.54 14.20
N ASN A 29 5.39 -4.70 13.20
CA ASN A 29 5.70 -3.27 13.26
C ASN A 29 4.62 -2.43 12.56
N PRO A 30 3.47 -2.19 13.23
CA PRO A 30 2.35 -1.46 12.64
C PRO A 30 2.64 0.03 12.44
N LYS A 31 3.61 0.58 13.19
CA LYS A 31 3.98 2.00 13.18
C LYS A 31 4.97 2.38 12.07
N ASN A 32 5.38 1.43 11.22
CA ASN A 32 6.33 1.73 10.15
C ASN A 32 5.59 2.05 8.84
N PRO A 33 5.58 3.33 8.40
CA PRO A 33 4.88 3.72 7.18
C PRO A 33 5.47 3.12 5.90
N GLU A 34 6.77 2.77 5.88
CA GLU A 34 7.38 2.17 4.68
C GLU A 34 6.82 0.79 4.36
N LEU A 35 6.48 0.00 5.39
CA LEU A 35 5.87 -1.32 5.22
C LEU A 35 4.46 -1.21 4.62
N TRP A 36 3.70 -0.21 5.08
CA TRP A 36 2.38 0.09 4.53
C TRP A 36 2.46 0.55 3.08
N LEU A 37 3.42 1.42 2.77
CA LEU A 37 3.62 1.95 1.43
C LEU A 37 4.01 0.85 0.44
N GLU A 38 4.92 -0.04 0.82
CA GLU A 38 5.27 -1.21 -0.01
C GLU A 38 4.08 -2.18 -0.19
N SER A 39 3.22 -2.35 0.82
CA SER A 39 1.98 -3.14 0.71
C SER A 39 0.99 -2.54 -0.29
N VAL A 40 0.76 -1.23 -0.21
CA VAL A 40 -0.12 -0.51 -1.15
C VAL A 40 0.45 -0.60 -2.57
N ARG A 41 1.76 -0.43 -2.74
CA ARG A 41 2.43 -0.55 -4.04
C ARG A 41 2.35 -1.96 -4.61
N LEU A 42 2.49 -2.99 -3.78
CA LEU A 42 2.34 -4.38 -4.20
C LEU A 42 0.95 -4.63 -4.77
N GLU A 43 -0.11 -4.26 -4.04
CA GLU A 43 -1.49 -4.43 -4.50
C GLU A 43 -1.79 -3.60 -5.75
N ARG A 44 -1.23 -2.38 -5.84
CA ARG A 44 -1.35 -1.56 -7.05
C ARG A 44 -0.72 -2.23 -8.27
N ARG A 45 0.46 -2.85 -8.12
CA ARG A 45 1.13 -3.60 -9.19
C ARG A 45 0.39 -4.89 -9.55
N ALA A 46 -0.26 -5.51 -8.56
CA ALA A 46 -1.13 -6.66 -8.76
C ALA A 46 -2.46 -6.32 -9.44
N GLY A 47 -2.78 -5.04 -9.62
CA GLY A 47 -4.05 -4.57 -10.21
C GLY A 47 -5.21 -4.51 -9.22
N CYS A 48 -4.98 -4.78 -7.93
CA CYS A 48 -6.00 -4.79 -6.89
C CYS A 48 -6.14 -3.40 -6.24
N VAL A 49 -6.66 -2.42 -6.99
CA VAL A 49 -6.77 -1.01 -6.56
C VAL A 49 -7.69 -0.85 -5.35
N GLU A 50 -8.79 -1.60 -5.26
CA GLU A 50 -9.70 -1.54 -4.11
C GLU A 50 -9.02 -1.97 -2.80
N VAL A 51 -8.24 -3.06 -2.87
CA VAL A 51 -7.48 -3.59 -1.72
C VAL A 51 -6.39 -2.60 -1.31
N ALA A 52 -5.71 -1.98 -2.28
CA ALA A 52 -4.73 -0.94 -2.02
C ALA A 52 -5.35 0.27 -1.30
N GLY A 53 -6.57 0.67 -1.67
CA GLY A 53 -7.28 1.78 -1.01
C GLY A 53 -7.65 1.44 0.43
N GLY A 54 -8.18 0.23 0.67
CA GLY A 54 -8.48 -0.25 2.03
C GLY A 54 -7.23 -0.39 2.90
N LEU A 55 -6.10 -0.81 2.33
CA LEU A 55 -4.81 -0.87 3.03
C LEU A 55 -4.30 0.51 3.41
N LEU A 56 -4.46 1.48 2.52
CA LEU A 56 -4.02 2.85 2.72
C LEU A 56 -4.83 3.55 3.81
N ALA A 57 -6.16 3.36 3.84
CA ALA A 57 -7.00 3.84 4.93
C ALA A 57 -6.56 3.28 6.30
N LYS A 58 -6.25 1.98 6.37
CA LYS A 58 -5.70 1.36 7.59
C LYS A 58 -4.32 1.94 7.95
N ALA A 59 -3.46 2.17 6.96
CA ALA A 59 -2.14 2.75 7.18
C ALA A 59 -2.23 4.16 7.77
N LEU A 60 -3.20 4.97 7.34
CA LEU A 60 -3.43 6.31 7.86
C LEU A 60 -3.96 6.31 9.30
N GLN A 61 -4.77 5.31 9.67
CA GLN A 61 -5.22 5.12 11.04
C GLN A 61 -4.06 4.79 11.99
N GLU A 62 -3.16 3.89 11.57
CA GLU A 62 -2.03 3.46 12.40
C GLU A 62 -0.88 4.49 12.42
N CYS A 63 -0.69 5.23 11.33
CA CYS A 63 0.42 6.17 11.15
C CYS A 63 -0.07 7.56 10.67
N PRO A 64 -0.78 8.33 11.52
CA PRO A 64 -1.33 9.62 11.12
C PRO A 64 -0.25 10.68 10.81
N THR A 65 0.94 10.55 11.42
CA THR A 65 2.06 11.50 11.27
C THR A 65 2.89 11.27 10.01
N ALA A 66 2.69 10.17 9.29
CA ALA A 66 3.49 9.83 8.13
C ALA A 66 2.97 10.52 6.87
N GLY A 67 3.45 11.74 6.61
CA GLY A 67 3.08 12.53 5.42
C GLY A 67 3.31 11.81 4.08
N ARG A 68 4.22 10.85 4.02
CA ARG A 68 4.45 10.02 2.82
C ARG A 68 3.26 9.12 2.48
N LEU A 69 2.54 8.61 3.49
CA LEU A 69 1.32 7.82 3.26
C LEU A 69 0.19 8.70 2.74
N TRP A 70 0.04 9.91 3.28
CA TRP A 70 -0.90 10.90 2.79
C TRP A 70 -0.62 11.31 1.34
N ALA A 71 0.65 11.50 0.96
CA ALA A 71 1.02 11.80 -0.41
C ALA A 71 0.64 10.66 -1.38
N GLU A 72 0.90 9.40 -0.99
CA GLU A 72 0.49 8.24 -1.80
C GLU A 72 -1.05 8.11 -1.84
N ALA A 73 -1.76 8.49 -0.77
CA ALA A 73 -3.22 8.53 -0.73
C ALA A 73 -3.83 9.56 -1.67
N ILE A 74 -3.29 10.77 -1.69
CA ILE A 74 -3.71 11.81 -2.64
C ILE A 74 -3.41 11.39 -4.07
N PHE A 75 -2.29 10.71 -4.32
CA PHE A 75 -1.98 10.19 -5.65
C PHE A 75 -2.93 9.07 -6.08
N MET A 76 -3.41 8.29 -5.12
CA MET A 76 -4.26 7.12 -5.37
C MET A 76 -5.75 7.47 -5.45
N GLU A 77 -6.23 8.44 -4.68
CA GLU A 77 -7.55 9.04 -4.89
C GLU A 77 -7.52 9.74 -6.25
N ALA A 78 -8.14 9.09 -7.24
CA ALA A 78 -8.21 9.60 -8.60
C ALA A 78 -8.65 11.08 -8.59
N ARG A 79 -7.92 11.92 -9.35
CA ARG A 79 -8.34 13.30 -9.64
C ARG A 79 -9.84 13.29 -9.91
N PRO A 80 -10.66 14.06 -9.18
CA PRO A 80 -12.08 14.10 -9.47
C PRO A 80 -12.22 14.48 -10.94
N GLN A 81 -12.84 13.60 -11.74
CA GLN A 81 -13.27 13.95 -13.09
C GLN A 81 -14.11 15.20 -12.93
N ARG A 82 -13.52 16.33 -13.34
CA ARG A 82 -14.18 17.63 -13.39
C ARG A 82 -15.41 17.41 -14.25
N LYS A 83 -16.57 17.22 -13.61
CA LYS A 83 -17.84 17.22 -14.31
C LYS A 83 -18.00 18.65 -14.83
N THR A 84 -17.58 18.87 -16.07
CA THR A 84 -17.99 20.02 -16.84
C THR A 84 -19.49 19.88 -17.02
N LYS A 85 -20.27 20.49 -16.12
CA LYS A 85 -21.66 20.79 -16.39
C LYS A 85 -21.64 21.94 -17.40
N SER A 86 -22.03 21.61 -18.63
CA SER A 86 -22.39 22.58 -19.67
C SER A 86 -23.70 23.27 -19.32
#